data_AF-A0A3C0RWH8-F1
#
_entry.id   AF-A0A3C0RWH8-F1
#
_cell.length_a   1.000
_cell.length_b   1.000
_cell.length_c   1.000
_cell.angle_alpha   90.00
_cell.angle_beta   90.00
_cell.angle_gamma   90.00
#
_symmetry.space_group_name_H-M   'P 1'
#
loop_
_entity.id
_entity.type
_entity.pdbx_description
1 polymer ?
#
loop_
_entity_poly.entity_id
_entity_poly.type
_entity_poly.pdbx_seq_one_letter_code
_entity_poly.pdbx_strand_id
1 'polypeptide(L)'
;MDNFISDISGQQFPSEQRILGASIRQPIFKLIKKEYPGFSKDKYIAASELTRFKETYIAEFLKDESGQLSQLDQQVINSFKENKVISASLDGDNMEPVSVGDRVADKVAEFGGSWTFIISFVLFLIVWIAANIFWLNNKGFDPYPFILLNLILSCVAALQAPVIMMSQNRQEDKDRERARNDYMVNLKA
;
A
#
# COMPACT_ATOMS: atom_id res chain seq x y z
N MET A 1 -8.81 3.99 45.64
CA MET A 1 -8.35 4.37 44.29
C MET A 1 -8.24 5.88 44.33
N ASP A 2 -7.02 6.40 44.21
CA ASP A 2 -6.81 7.84 44.24
C ASP A 2 -7.39 8.47 42.97
N ASN A 3 -8.18 9.51 43.13
CA ASN A 3 -8.76 10.27 42.03
C ASN A 3 -8.11 11.66 41.97
N PHE A 4 -8.01 12.23 40.78
CA PHE A 4 -7.63 13.63 40.58
C PHE A 4 -8.75 14.39 39.85
N ILE A 5 -8.78 15.70 40.00
CA ILE A 5 -9.73 16.56 39.30
C ILE A 5 -9.03 17.11 38.05
N SER A 6 -9.66 16.97 36.88
CA SER A 6 -9.16 17.57 35.64
C SER A 6 -9.28 19.09 35.70
N ASP A 7 -8.22 19.80 35.33
CA ASP A 7 -8.21 21.26 35.25
C ASP A 7 -8.99 21.80 34.03
N ILE A 8 -9.48 20.91 33.16
CA ILE A 8 -10.25 21.27 31.96
C ILE A 8 -11.75 21.12 32.20
N SER A 9 -12.22 19.92 32.57
CA SER A 9 -13.65 19.67 32.82
C SER A 9 -14.09 19.87 34.27
N GLY A 10 -13.16 19.93 35.22
CA GLY A 10 -13.48 19.91 36.65
C GLY A 10 -14.06 18.58 37.16
N GLN A 11 -14.01 17.51 36.35
CA GLN A 11 -14.51 16.18 36.73
C GLN A 11 -13.43 15.34 37.41
N GLN A 12 -13.86 14.37 38.24
CA GLN A 12 -12.95 13.41 38.87
C GLN A 12 -12.63 12.26 37.93
N PHE A 13 -11.34 11.95 37.81
CA PHE A 13 -10.82 10.82 37.05
C PHE A 13 -9.89 9.97 37.90
N PRO A 14 -9.70 8.68 37.56
CA PRO A 14 -8.69 7.83 38.21
C PRO A 14 -7.30 8.41 38.01
N SER A 15 -6.43 8.33 39.03
CA SER A 15 -5.06 8.87 38.96
C SER A 15 -4.21 8.27 37.83
N GLU A 16 -4.54 7.07 37.34
CA GLU A 16 -3.91 6.43 36.18
C GLU A 16 -4.09 7.23 34.88
N GLN A 17 -5.16 8.02 34.78
CA GLN A 17 -5.45 8.83 33.59
C GLN A 17 -4.81 10.23 33.67
N ARG A 18 -4.03 10.53 34.72
CA ARG A 18 -3.48 11.87 34.94
C ARG A 18 -2.34 12.16 33.97
N ILE A 19 -2.53 13.18 33.14
CA ILE A 19 -1.50 13.65 32.20
C ILE A 19 -1.15 15.10 32.51
N LEU A 20 0.16 15.40 32.59
CA LEU A 20 0.67 16.74 32.82
C LEU A 20 0.67 17.56 31.52
N GLY A 21 0.24 18.81 31.58
CA GLY A 21 0.21 19.73 30.44
C GLY A 21 1.56 19.88 29.73
N ALA A 22 2.67 19.81 30.49
CA ALA A 22 4.03 19.86 29.95
C ALA A 22 4.40 18.67 29.02
N SER A 23 3.72 17.54 29.16
CA SER A 23 3.96 16.33 28.34
C SER A 23 3.19 16.36 26.99
N ILE A 24 2.30 17.32 26.81
CA ILE A 24 1.45 17.44 25.62
C ILE A 24 2.24 18.11 24.48
N ARG A 25 2.19 17.53 23.27
CA ARG A 25 2.81 18.13 22.07
C ARG A 25 2.21 19.52 21.79
N GLN A 26 3.06 20.46 21.35
CA GLN A 26 2.70 21.87 21.12
C GLN A 26 1.43 22.11 20.27
N PRO A 27 1.18 21.39 19.16
CA PRO A 27 -0.02 21.62 18.34
C PRO A 27 -1.31 21.36 19.12
N ILE A 28 -1.36 20.24 19.85
CA ILE A 28 -2.51 19.86 20.68
C ILE A 28 -2.64 20.83 21.87
N PHE A 29 -1.53 21.24 22.48
CA PHE A 29 -1.54 22.21 23.58
C PHE A 29 -2.11 23.57 23.14
N LYS A 30 -1.78 24.05 21.93
CA LYS A 30 -2.36 25.28 21.36
C LYS A 30 -3.87 25.14 21.15
N LEU A 31 -4.33 23.99 20.67
CA LEU A 31 -5.76 23.72 20.45
C LEU A 31 -6.53 23.68 21.77
N ILE A 32 -5.99 23.03 22.80
CA ILE A 32 -6.54 23.05 24.15
C ILE A 32 -6.61 24.49 24.69
N LYS A 33 -5.53 25.27 24.54
CA LYS A 33 -5.47 26.65 25.02
C LYS A 33 -6.47 27.59 24.30
N LYS A 34 -6.83 27.28 23.05
CA LYS A 34 -7.84 28.01 22.28
C LYS A 34 -9.24 27.85 22.89
N GLU A 35 -9.59 26.65 23.34
CA GLU A 35 -10.88 26.38 24.01
C GLU A 35 -10.84 26.69 25.51
N TYR A 36 -9.69 26.50 26.16
CA TYR A 36 -9.49 26.69 27.60
C TYR A 36 -8.27 27.60 27.87
N PRO A 37 -8.44 28.94 27.83
CA PRO A 37 -7.34 29.90 27.98
C PRO A 37 -6.58 29.79 29.31
N GLY A 38 -7.22 29.26 30.35
CA GLY A 38 -6.63 29.04 31.66
C GLY A 38 -5.79 27.77 31.80
N PHE A 39 -5.63 26.97 30.74
CA PHE A 39 -4.81 25.75 30.77
C PHE A 39 -3.33 26.08 30.58
N SER A 40 -2.49 25.60 31.52
CA SER A 40 -1.05 25.86 31.58
C SER A 40 -0.26 24.54 31.68
N LYS A 41 1.07 24.59 31.52
CA LYS A 41 1.93 23.39 31.48
C LYS A 41 1.99 22.63 32.82
N ASP A 42 1.71 23.31 33.90
CA ASP A 42 1.66 22.84 35.29
C ASP A 42 0.31 22.18 35.67
N LYS A 43 -0.68 22.26 34.79
CA LYS A 43 -2.03 21.72 34.99
C LYS A 43 -2.16 20.29 34.50
N TYR A 44 -3.21 19.61 34.97
CA TYR A 44 -3.51 18.21 34.69
C TYR A 44 -4.78 18.05 33.85
N ILE A 45 -4.71 17.15 32.88
CA ILE A 45 -5.82 16.74 32.03
C ILE A 45 -5.97 15.22 32.11
N ALA A 46 -7.19 14.71 31.99
CA ALA A 46 -7.41 13.27 31.86
C ALA A 46 -6.99 12.76 30.47
N ALA A 47 -6.48 11.52 30.43
CA ALA A 47 -6.11 10.84 29.19
C ALA A 47 -7.27 10.78 28.19
N SER A 48 -8.48 10.51 28.67
CA SER A 48 -9.72 10.47 27.89
C SER A 48 -10.04 11.82 27.23
N GLU A 49 -9.87 12.91 27.97
CA GLU A 49 -10.06 14.27 27.45
C GLU A 49 -8.98 14.65 26.44
N LEU A 50 -7.72 14.29 26.71
CA LEU A 50 -6.62 14.51 25.78
C LEU A 50 -6.86 13.77 24.45
N THR A 51 -7.41 12.56 24.50
CA THR A 51 -7.79 11.80 23.31
C THR A 51 -8.80 12.55 22.44
N ARG A 52 -9.81 13.19 23.04
CA ARG A 52 -10.76 14.03 22.29
C ARG A 52 -10.06 15.17 21.53
N PHE A 53 -9.10 15.86 22.16
CA PHE A 53 -8.36 16.93 21.49
C PHE A 53 -7.42 16.42 20.41
N LYS A 54 -6.82 15.24 20.60
CA LYS A 54 -6.04 14.56 19.56
C LYS A 54 -6.91 14.24 18.34
N GLU A 55 -8.11 13.72 18.56
CA GLU A 55 -9.06 13.43 17.48
C GLU A 55 -9.44 14.69 16.70
N THR A 56 -9.77 15.79 17.39
CA THR A 56 -10.08 17.07 16.74
C THR A 56 -8.89 17.60 15.93
N TYR A 57 -7.68 17.53 16.49
CA TYR A 57 -6.47 17.99 15.79
C TYR A 57 -6.20 17.18 14.53
N ILE A 58 -6.28 15.85 14.61
CA ILE A 58 -6.11 14.97 13.45
C ILE A 58 -7.20 15.24 12.41
N ALA A 59 -8.46 15.35 12.82
CA ALA A 59 -9.55 15.64 11.90
C ALA A 59 -9.44 17.02 11.24
N GLU A 60 -8.86 18.02 11.91
CA GLU A 60 -8.61 19.34 11.33
C GLU A 60 -7.42 19.33 10.36
N PHE A 61 -6.38 18.54 10.65
CA PHE A 61 -5.21 18.40 9.77
C PHE A 61 -5.51 17.54 8.53
N LEU A 62 -6.39 16.54 8.65
CA LEU A 62 -6.76 15.64 7.55
C LEU A 62 -7.87 16.20 6.64
N LYS A 63 -8.48 17.33 6.99
CA LYS A 63 -9.40 18.01 6.07
C LYS A 63 -8.60 18.59 4.90
N ASP A 64 -8.93 18.12 3.70
CA ASP A 64 -8.44 18.70 2.44
C ASP A 64 -8.96 20.15 2.26
N GLU A 65 -8.46 20.90 1.27
CA GLU A 65 -8.86 22.29 0.97
C GLU A 65 -10.38 22.45 0.79
N SER A 66 -11.07 21.36 0.40
CA SER A 66 -12.53 21.28 0.25
C SER A 66 -13.31 21.04 1.55
N GLY A 67 -12.62 20.78 2.67
CA GLY A 67 -13.20 20.46 3.97
C GLY A 67 -13.77 19.04 4.10
N GLN A 68 -13.54 18.17 3.11
CA GLN A 68 -14.00 16.78 3.09
C GLN A 68 -12.90 15.83 3.60
N LEU A 69 -13.31 14.75 4.28
CA LEU A 69 -12.41 13.66 4.69
C LEU A 69 -12.45 12.56 3.63
N SER A 70 -11.28 12.08 3.19
CA SER A 70 -11.21 10.88 2.35
C SER A 70 -11.58 9.64 3.17
N GLN A 71 -11.96 8.56 2.48
CA GLN A 71 -12.20 7.26 3.13
C GLN A 71 -10.99 6.78 3.94
N LEU A 72 -9.79 7.10 3.46
CA LEU A 72 -8.53 6.73 4.12
C LEU A 72 -8.31 7.55 5.40
N ASP A 73 -8.66 8.84 5.38
CA ASP A 73 -8.61 9.70 6.57
C ASP A 73 -9.60 9.25 7.64
N GLN A 74 -10.80 8.83 7.22
CA GLN A 74 -11.81 8.29 8.12
C GLN A 74 -11.32 6.99 8.79
N GLN A 75 -10.65 6.10 8.05
CA GLN A 75 -10.06 4.87 8.58
C GLN A 75 -8.97 5.17 9.60
N VAL A 76 -8.11 6.14 9.32
CA VAL A 76 -7.09 6.61 10.26
C VAL A 76 -7.73 7.10 11.55
N ILE A 77 -8.71 8.02 11.47
CA ILE A 77 -9.41 8.56 12.66
C ILE A 77 -10.03 7.43 13.50
N ASN A 78 -10.69 6.46 12.84
CA ASN A 78 -11.31 5.33 13.53
C ASN A 78 -10.26 4.41 14.19
N SER A 79 -9.10 4.19 13.55
CA SER A 79 -8.02 3.39 14.12
C SER A 79 -7.42 4.02 15.40
N PHE A 80 -7.37 5.35 15.47
CA PHE A 80 -6.97 6.06 16.69
C PHE A 80 -8.02 5.95 17.80
N LYS A 81 -9.33 5.98 17.46
CA LYS A 81 -10.43 5.83 18.43
C LYS A 81 -10.44 4.45 19.10
N GLU A 82 -10.10 3.40 18.36
CA GLU A 82 -10.09 2.03 18.90
C GLU A 82 -8.88 1.72 19.80
N ASN A 83 -7.95 2.67 20.02
CA ASN A 83 -6.75 2.46 20.84
C ASN A 83 -5.93 1.21 20.44
N LYS A 84 -6.12 0.72 19.20
CA LYS A 84 -5.23 -0.26 18.58
C LYS A 84 -3.97 0.50 18.22
N VAL A 85 -2.96 0.34 19.07
CA VAL A 85 -1.59 0.77 18.78
C VAL A 85 -1.29 0.33 17.34
N ILE A 86 -1.09 1.31 16.45
CA ILE A 86 -0.84 1.10 15.00
C ILE A 86 0.57 0.47 14.79
N SER A 87 1.06 -0.30 15.76
CA SER A 87 2.35 -0.97 15.76
C SER A 87 2.27 -2.47 15.50
N ALA A 88 1.07 -3.06 15.34
CA ALA A 88 0.95 -4.52 15.25
C ALA A 88 0.03 -5.05 14.14
N SER A 89 -0.45 -4.22 13.21
CA SER A 89 -1.36 -4.69 12.14
C SER A 89 -0.80 -4.60 10.73
N LEU A 90 0.49 -4.26 10.56
CA LEU A 90 1.11 -4.24 9.22
C LEU A 90 1.55 -5.63 8.74
N ASP A 91 1.49 -6.66 9.59
CA ASP A 91 1.91 -8.04 9.22
C ASP A 91 0.76 -9.06 9.21
N GLY A 92 -0.49 -8.59 9.18
CA GLY A 92 -1.69 -9.45 9.29
C GLY A 92 -2.36 -9.75 7.96
N ASP A 93 -1.68 -10.52 7.11
CA ASP A 93 -2.24 -11.61 6.30
C ASP A 93 -3.73 -11.49 5.90
N ASN A 94 -4.02 -10.66 4.88
CA ASN A 94 -5.08 -10.96 3.93
C ASN A 94 -4.42 -11.31 2.59
N MET A 95 -3.41 -12.18 2.60
CA MET A 95 -3.06 -12.85 1.37
C MET A 95 -4.19 -13.82 1.08
N GLU A 96 -5.14 -13.39 0.25
CA GLU A 96 -5.97 -14.36 -0.45
C GLU A 96 -5.03 -15.44 -1.02
N PRO A 97 -5.34 -16.73 -0.83
CA PRO A 97 -4.45 -17.80 -1.24
C PRO A 97 -4.14 -17.62 -2.73
N VAL A 98 -2.89 -17.25 -3.02
CA VAL A 98 -2.43 -16.94 -4.37
C VAL A 98 -2.83 -18.10 -5.27
N SER A 99 -3.72 -17.82 -6.23
CA SER A 99 -4.22 -18.87 -7.11
C SER A 99 -3.06 -19.49 -7.85
N VAL A 100 -3.14 -20.79 -8.16
CA VAL A 100 -2.10 -21.46 -8.96
C VAL A 100 -1.89 -20.73 -10.29
N GLY A 101 -2.94 -20.13 -10.84
CA GLY A 101 -2.88 -19.27 -12.02
C GLY A 101 -2.02 -18.02 -11.81
N ASP A 102 -2.19 -17.32 -10.70
CA ASP A 102 -1.44 -16.08 -10.40
C ASP A 102 0.05 -16.37 -10.24
N ARG A 103 0.39 -17.50 -9.60
CA ARG A 103 1.78 -17.94 -9.39
C ARG A 103 2.46 -18.37 -10.69
N VAL A 104 1.72 -18.95 -11.64
CA VAL A 104 2.23 -19.26 -12.98
C VAL A 104 2.36 -17.99 -13.81
N ALA A 105 1.38 -17.09 -13.77
CA ALA A 105 1.42 -15.80 -14.44
C ALA A 105 2.61 -14.94 -13.97
N ASP A 106 2.90 -14.94 -12.66
CA ASP A 106 4.11 -14.33 -12.08
C ASP A 106 5.39 -14.78 -12.78
N LYS A 107 5.59 -16.10 -12.84
CA LYS A 107 6.78 -16.68 -13.45
C LYS A 107 6.85 -16.44 -14.96
N VAL A 108 5.71 -16.46 -15.65
CA VAL A 108 5.64 -16.19 -17.09
C VAL A 108 5.96 -14.73 -17.38
N ALA A 109 5.47 -13.78 -16.59
CA ALA A 109 5.78 -12.37 -16.73
C ALA A 109 7.28 -12.09 -16.46
N GLU A 110 7.82 -12.67 -15.40
CA GLU A 110 9.25 -12.54 -15.05
C GLU A 110 10.16 -13.16 -16.12
N PHE A 111 9.79 -14.34 -16.63
CA PHE A 111 10.55 -15.01 -17.69
C PHE A 111 10.43 -14.30 -19.04
N GLY A 112 9.22 -13.89 -19.43
CA GLY A 112 8.95 -13.21 -20.69
C GLY A 112 9.60 -11.83 -20.80
N GLY A 113 9.83 -11.16 -19.67
CA GLY A 113 10.52 -9.86 -19.60
C GLY A 113 12.06 -9.95 -19.55
N SER A 114 12.65 -11.15 -19.46
CA SER A 114 14.09 -11.30 -19.30
C SER A 114 14.86 -11.20 -20.62
N TRP A 115 16.02 -10.54 -20.59
CA TRP A 115 16.99 -10.53 -21.68
C TRP A 115 17.45 -11.93 -22.09
N THR A 116 17.52 -12.87 -21.14
CA THR A 116 17.91 -14.26 -21.42
C THR A 116 16.87 -14.99 -22.27
N PHE A 117 15.58 -14.70 -22.08
CA PHE A 117 14.50 -15.27 -22.89
C PHE A 117 14.59 -14.76 -24.33
N ILE A 118 14.77 -13.45 -24.52
CA ILE A 118 14.90 -12.83 -25.84
C ILE A 118 16.05 -13.47 -26.63
N ILE A 119 17.23 -13.59 -26.01
CA ILE A 119 18.41 -14.17 -26.66
C ILE A 119 18.20 -15.65 -26.99
N SER A 120 17.65 -16.44 -26.05
CA SER A 120 17.36 -17.86 -26.29
C SER A 120 16.32 -18.05 -27.40
N PHE A 121 15.31 -17.19 -27.47
CA PHE A 121 14.26 -17.25 -28.48
C PHE A 121 14.80 -16.92 -29.87
N VAL A 122 15.61 -15.87 -30.00
CA VAL A 122 16.30 -15.53 -31.26
C VAL A 122 17.21 -16.67 -31.71
N LEU A 123 17.97 -17.28 -30.80
CA LEU A 123 18.83 -18.42 -31.12
C LEU A 123 18.00 -19.63 -31.60
N PHE A 124 16.88 -19.92 -30.93
CA PHE A 124 15.95 -20.96 -31.36
C PHE A 124 15.43 -20.72 -32.78
N LEU A 125 15.03 -19.50 -33.12
CA LEU A 125 14.58 -19.14 -34.47
C LEU A 125 15.69 -19.37 -35.52
N ILE A 126 16.92 -18.96 -35.21
CA ILE A 126 18.08 -19.18 -36.10
C ILE A 126 18.32 -20.67 -36.34
N VAL A 127 18.28 -21.48 -35.27
CA VAL A 127 18.45 -22.94 -35.36
C VAL A 127 17.32 -23.58 -36.16
N TRP A 128 16.08 -23.15 -35.96
CA TRP A 128 14.92 -23.64 -36.70
C TRP A 128 15.03 -23.35 -38.20
N ILE A 129 15.40 -22.12 -38.55
CA ILE A 129 15.62 -21.69 -39.93
C ILE A 129 16.77 -22.49 -40.55
N ALA A 130 17.91 -22.61 -39.85
CA ALA A 130 19.07 -23.36 -40.32
C ALA A 130 18.73 -24.84 -40.53
N ALA A 131 18.01 -25.48 -39.60
CA ALA A 131 17.59 -26.87 -39.72
C ALA A 131 16.66 -27.09 -40.92
N ASN A 132 15.68 -26.21 -41.15
CA ASN A 132 14.77 -26.32 -42.29
C ASN A 132 15.46 -26.08 -43.64
N ILE A 133 16.43 -25.16 -43.70
CA ILE A 133 17.20 -24.87 -44.93
C ILE A 133 18.20 -26.00 -45.25
N PHE A 134 19.01 -26.43 -44.27
CA PHE A 134 20.12 -27.34 -44.51
C PHE A 134 19.71 -28.81 -44.58
N TRP A 135 18.70 -29.22 -43.80
CA TRP A 135 18.37 -30.64 -43.66
C TRP A 135 17.40 -31.15 -44.73
N LEU A 136 16.55 -30.27 -45.29
CA LEU A 136 15.34 -30.74 -46.01
C LEU A 136 15.15 -30.23 -47.45
N ASN A 137 16.09 -29.49 -48.06
CA ASN A 137 16.18 -29.23 -49.52
C ASN A 137 14.81 -29.21 -50.27
N ASN A 138 13.89 -28.34 -49.83
CA ASN A 138 12.54 -28.15 -50.41
C ASN A 138 11.45 -29.22 -50.14
N LYS A 139 11.69 -30.21 -49.27
CA LYS A 139 10.68 -31.10 -48.63
C LYS A 139 10.51 -30.81 -47.12
N GLY A 140 10.92 -29.60 -46.71
CA GLY A 140 10.86 -29.02 -45.36
C GLY A 140 9.57 -29.29 -44.59
N PHE A 141 9.69 -29.52 -43.28
CA PHE A 141 8.55 -29.45 -42.35
C PHE A 141 7.94 -28.04 -42.35
N ASP A 142 8.76 -27.00 -42.54
CA ASP A 142 8.34 -25.61 -42.75
C ASP A 142 9.18 -24.96 -43.87
N PRO A 143 8.82 -25.13 -45.16
CA PRO A 143 9.53 -24.53 -46.29
C PRO A 143 9.41 -23.00 -46.28
N TYR A 144 10.38 -22.31 -46.87
CA TYR A 144 10.29 -20.87 -47.12
C TYR A 144 8.97 -20.56 -47.87
N PRO A 145 8.09 -19.68 -47.35
CA PRO A 145 8.34 -18.53 -46.45
C PRO A 145 8.08 -18.75 -44.93
N PHE A 146 8.17 -19.98 -44.41
CA PHE A 146 8.01 -20.33 -42.98
C PHE A 146 6.63 -20.01 -42.38
N ILE A 147 5.58 -20.63 -42.93
CA ILE A 147 4.19 -20.34 -42.53
C ILE A 147 3.90 -20.77 -41.09
N LEU A 148 4.48 -21.88 -40.63
CA LEU A 148 4.25 -22.38 -39.27
C LEU A 148 4.93 -21.50 -38.23
N LEU A 149 6.17 -21.08 -38.49
CA LEU A 149 6.89 -20.15 -37.64
C LEU A 149 6.17 -18.80 -37.54
N ASN A 150 5.66 -18.29 -38.67
CA ASN A 150 4.87 -17.06 -38.69
C ASN A 150 3.56 -17.19 -37.87
N LEU A 151 2.86 -18.32 -37.99
CA LEU A 151 1.64 -18.58 -37.22
C LEU A 151 1.93 -18.60 -35.71
N ILE A 152 3.00 -19.29 -35.29
CA ILE A 152 3.40 -19.36 -33.87
C ILE A 152 3.78 -17.98 -33.35
N LEU A 153 4.59 -17.22 -34.10
CA LEU A 153 4.97 -15.85 -33.71
C LEU A 153 3.76 -14.93 -33.58
N SER A 154 2.80 -15.03 -34.50
CA SER A 154 1.57 -14.24 -34.47
C SER A 154 0.71 -14.59 -33.25
N CYS A 155 0.61 -15.88 -32.90
CA CYS A 155 -0.09 -16.33 -31.70
C CYS A 155 0.58 -15.83 -30.41
N VAL A 156 1.91 -15.94 -30.32
CA VAL A 156 2.69 -15.42 -29.18
C VAL A 156 2.49 -13.92 -29.04
N ALA A 157 2.61 -13.16 -30.13
CA ALA A 157 2.41 -11.71 -30.12
C ALA A 157 0.99 -11.31 -29.69
N ALA A 158 -0.04 -12.04 -30.12
CA ALA A 158 -1.42 -11.78 -29.72
C ALA A 158 -1.63 -11.97 -28.20
N LEU A 159 -0.93 -12.92 -27.58
CA LEU A 159 -0.99 -13.17 -26.14
C LEU A 159 -0.12 -12.22 -25.30
N GLN A 160 0.81 -11.47 -25.92
CA GLN A 160 1.71 -10.58 -25.18
C GLN A 160 0.98 -9.41 -24.52
N ALA A 161 0.10 -8.69 -25.24
CA ALA A 161 -0.56 -7.51 -24.69
C ALA A 161 -1.44 -7.79 -23.45
N PRO A 162 -2.26 -8.86 -23.41
CA PRO A 162 -3.00 -9.23 -22.21
C PRO A 162 -2.11 -9.65 -21.04
N VAL A 163 -1.01 -10.39 -21.29
CA VAL A 163 -0.06 -10.79 -20.24
C VAL A 163 0.64 -9.58 -19.64
N ILE A 164 1.06 -8.64 -20.49
CA ILE A 164 1.64 -7.36 -20.05
C ILE A 164 0.61 -6.59 -19.21
N MET A 165 -0.63 -6.46 -19.67
CA MET A 165 -1.70 -5.77 -18.94
C MET A 165 -2.00 -6.43 -17.58
N MET A 166 -2.04 -7.76 -17.53
CA MET A 166 -2.21 -8.49 -16.27
C MET A 166 -1.03 -8.26 -15.30
N SER A 167 0.20 -8.24 -15.82
CA SER A 167 1.38 -7.93 -15.01
C SER A 167 1.38 -6.48 -14.49
N GLN A 168 0.89 -5.54 -15.31
CA GLN A 168 0.75 -4.13 -14.97
C GLN A 168 -0.31 -3.91 -13.89
N ASN A 169 -1.54 -4.42 -14.07
CA ASN A 169 -2.61 -4.30 -13.07
C ASN A 169 -2.14 -4.75 -11.68
N ARG A 170 -1.43 -5.88 -11.61
CA ARG A 170 -0.92 -6.39 -10.34
C ARG A 170 0.21 -5.54 -9.75
N GLN A 171 1.04 -4.93 -10.60
CA GLN A 171 2.07 -4.01 -10.13
C GLN A 171 1.43 -2.72 -9.57
N GLU A 172 0.39 -2.21 -10.23
CA GLU A 172 -0.40 -1.07 -9.76
C GLU A 172 -1.08 -1.34 -8.41
N ASP A 173 -1.65 -2.53 -8.21
CA ASP A 173 -2.24 -2.92 -6.92
C ASP A 173 -1.20 -2.92 -5.79
N LYS A 174 -0.01 -3.50 -6.03
CA LYS A 174 1.10 -3.49 -5.06
C LYS A 174 1.59 -2.07 -4.78
N ASP A 175 1.69 -1.23 -5.81
CA ASP A 175 2.13 0.16 -5.66
C ASP A 175 1.09 1.00 -4.91
N ARG A 176 -0.21 0.72 -5.09
CA ARG A 176 -1.31 1.33 -4.34
C ARG A 176 -1.26 0.97 -2.85
N GLU A 177 -0.98 -0.29 -2.52
CA GLU A 177 -0.80 -0.74 -1.14
C GLU A 177 0.41 -0.09 -0.48
N ARG A 178 1.55 -0.03 -1.19
CA ARG A 178 2.75 0.67 -0.72
C ARG A 178 2.47 2.15 -0.44
N ALA A 179 1.80 2.84 -1.35
CA ALA A 179 1.44 4.25 -1.18
C ALA A 179 0.54 4.48 0.05
N ARG A 180 -0.42 3.59 0.32
CA ARG A 180 -1.24 3.63 1.55
C ARG A 180 -0.37 3.46 2.80
N ASN A 181 0.56 2.51 2.80
CA ASN A 181 1.45 2.27 3.93
C ASN A 181 2.36 3.47 4.20
N ASP A 182 2.96 4.04 3.16
CA ASP A 182 3.81 5.23 3.26
C ASP A 182 3.02 6.44 3.81
N TYR A 183 1.77 6.63 3.39
CA TYR A 183 0.90 7.66 3.94
C TYR A 183 0.67 7.47 5.45
N MET A 184 0.35 6.25 5.87
CA MET A 184 0.14 5.95 7.29
C MET A 184 1.41 6.13 8.13
N VAL A 185 2.60 5.82 7.59
CA VAL A 185 3.87 6.02 8.29
C VAL A 185 4.17 7.50 8.46
N ASN A 186 3.97 8.31 7.42
CA ASN A 186 4.19 9.76 7.50
C ASN A 186 3.29 10.44 8.55
N LEU A 187 2.06 9.96 8.76
CA LEU A 187 1.18 10.51 9.77
C LEU A 187 1.61 10.17 11.22
N LYS A 188 2.45 9.13 11.41
CA LYS A 188 2.96 8.74 12.73
C LYS A 188 4.14 9.60 13.20
N ALA A 189 4.94 10.11 12.26
CA ALA A 189 6.16 10.89 12.53
C ALA A 189 5.81 12.27 13.14
#